data_AF-A0A1J4KT36-F1
#
_entry.id   AF-A0A1J4KT36-F1
#
_cell.length_a   1.000
_cell.length_b   1.000
_cell.length_c   1.000
_cell.angle_alpha   90.00
_cell.angle_beta   90.00
_cell.angle_gamma   90.00
#
_symmetry.space_group_name_H-M   'P 1'
#
loop_
_entity.id
_entity.type
_entity.pdbx_description
1 polymer ?
#
loop_
_entity_poly.entity_id
_entity_poly.type
_entity_poly.pdbx_seq_one_letter_code
_entity_poly.pdbx_strand_id
1 'polypeptide(L)'
;MVLPKKDFQLINGVCNLKELEELDIEIRKGISKAVNCPELPISFFYTPKLKGGLGLTKLTDCFHIFNIKSFMLMKESEDANIKSSFEINKKEEIKYRKIINENENENDKNIFGIHIQDKKIIQAAKAKGTSCTMIKAALSGHKLKININQNRIDGTQ
;
A
#
# COMPACT_ATOMS: atom_id res chain seq x y z
N MET A 1 8.48 -24.76 1.15
CA MET A 1 7.39 -23.98 0.50
C MET A 1 7.15 -22.71 1.33
N VAL A 2 7.79 -21.59 0.95
CA VAL A 2 7.89 -20.35 1.76
C VAL A 2 6.80 -19.32 1.43
N LEU A 3 6.11 -19.48 0.29
CA LEU A 3 5.15 -18.51 -0.25
C LEU A 3 3.89 -18.29 0.62
N PRO A 4 3.14 -19.33 1.06
CA PRO A 4 1.87 -19.09 1.78
C PRO A 4 2.04 -18.33 3.11
N LYS A 5 3.14 -18.60 3.83
CA LYS A 5 3.47 -17.91 5.09
C LYS A 5 3.81 -16.45 4.83
N LYS A 6 4.52 -16.15 3.75
CA LYS A 6 4.88 -14.78 3.36
C LYS A 6 3.67 -14.01 2.84
N ASP A 7 2.78 -14.64 2.06
CA ASP A 7 1.51 -14.03 1.65
C ASP A 7 0.65 -13.66 2.86
N PHE A 8 0.53 -14.54 3.85
CA PHE A 8 -0.16 -14.23 5.10
C PHE A 8 0.50 -13.07 5.87
N GLN A 9 1.83 -13.02 5.93
CA GLN A 9 2.54 -11.93 6.59
C GLN A 9 2.43 -10.60 5.83
N LEU A 10 2.33 -10.64 4.50
CA LEU A 10 2.12 -9.47 3.63
C LEU A 10 0.70 -8.94 3.80
N ILE A 11 -0.32 -9.81 3.81
CA ILE A 11 -1.73 -9.45 4.01
C ILE A 11 -1.94 -8.76 5.36
N ASN A 12 -1.31 -9.27 6.42
CA ASN A 12 -1.43 -8.70 7.76
C ASN A 12 -0.57 -7.43 7.96
N GLY A 13 0.27 -7.08 6.98
CA GLY A 13 1.12 -5.88 7.05
C GLY A 13 2.11 -5.89 8.23
N VAL A 14 2.56 -7.08 8.66
CA VAL A 14 3.51 -7.30 9.76
C VAL A 14 4.94 -7.57 9.24
N CYS A 15 5.12 -7.59 7.91
CA CYS A 15 6.43 -7.79 7.31
C CYS A 15 7.36 -6.59 7.57
N ASN A 16 8.59 -6.89 7.96
CA ASN A 16 9.68 -5.92 7.92
C ASN A 16 10.09 -5.66 6.46
N LEU A 17 10.10 -4.40 6.03
CA LEU A 17 10.48 -4.03 4.66
C LEU A 17 11.92 -4.46 4.33
N LYS A 18 12.84 -4.39 5.30
CA LYS A 18 14.23 -4.81 5.09
C LYS A 18 14.35 -6.29 4.76
N GLU A 19 13.57 -7.13 5.45
CA GLU A 19 13.54 -8.58 5.18
C GLU A 19 12.94 -8.88 3.80
N LEU A 20 11.98 -8.07 3.32
CA LEU A 20 11.42 -8.21 1.98
C LEU A 20 12.44 -7.83 0.91
N GLU A 21 13.24 -6.77 1.13
CA GLU A 21 14.32 -6.37 0.22
C GLU A 21 15.42 -7.45 0.15
N GLU A 22 15.81 -8.00 1.30
CA GLU A 22 16.77 -9.11 1.37
C GLU A 22 16.25 -10.35 0.63
N LEU A 23 14.97 -10.71 0.84
CA LEU A 23 14.35 -11.82 0.13
C LEU A 23 14.28 -11.59 -1.39
N ASP A 24 13.99 -10.36 -1.82
CA ASP A 24 13.95 -10.02 -3.24
C ASP A 24 15.35 -10.12 -3.89
N ILE A 25 16.40 -9.74 -3.15
CA ILE A 25 17.79 -9.97 -3.58
C ILE A 25 18.08 -11.47 -3.73
N GLU A 26 17.70 -12.30 -2.76
CA GLU A 26 17.93 -13.74 -2.82
C GLU A 26 17.16 -14.42 -3.97
N ILE A 27 15.92 -14.00 -4.24
CA ILE A 27 15.15 -14.48 -5.40
C ILE A 27 15.88 -14.14 -6.69
N ARG A 28 16.34 -12.89 -6.86
CA ARG A 28 17.07 -12.47 -8.06
C ARG A 28 18.38 -13.26 -8.24
N LYS A 29 19.16 -13.44 -7.16
CA LYS A 29 20.37 -14.27 -7.19
C LYS A 29 20.06 -15.71 -7.60
N GLY A 30 19.00 -16.30 -7.06
CA GLY A 30 18.55 -17.65 -7.40
C GLY A 30 18.21 -17.79 -8.88
N ILE A 31 17.49 -16.82 -9.44
CA ILE A 31 17.14 -16.79 -10.86
C ILE A 31 18.39 -16.59 -11.72
N SER A 32 19.24 -15.61 -11.42
CA SER A 32 20.50 -15.38 -12.13
C SER A 32 21.39 -16.62 -12.20
N LYS A 33 21.48 -17.35 -11.07
CA LYS A 33 22.22 -18.61 -11.00
C LYS A 33 21.57 -19.70 -11.85
N ALA A 34 20.24 -19.80 -11.85
CA ALA A 34 19.53 -20.80 -12.64
C ALA A 34 19.69 -20.59 -14.17
N VAL A 35 19.80 -19.34 -14.62
CA VAL A 35 19.99 -19.01 -16.04
C VAL A 35 21.46 -18.84 -16.45
N ASN A 36 22.41 -19.17 -15.55
CA ASN A 36 23.85 -18.98 -15.74
C ASN A 36 24.23 -17.55 -16.20
N CYS A 37 23.45 -16.55 -15.80
CA CYS A 37 23.68 -15.15 -16.13
C CYS A 37 23.77 -14.33 -14.83
N PRO A 38 24.98 -14.20 -14.24
CA PRO A 38 25.16 -13.55 -12.94
C PRO A 38 24.95 -12.03 -12.97
N GLU A 39 25.06 -11.40 -14.14
CA GLU A 39 25.03 -9.93 -14.30
C GLU A 39 23.73 -9.39 -14.90
N LEU A 40 22.60 -10.06 -14.64
CA LEU A 40 21.31 -9.53 -15.09
C LEU A 40 21.01 -8.19 -14.41
N PRO A 41 20.68 -7.12 -15.17
CA PRO A 41 20.27 -5.84 -14.61
C PRO A 41 19.07 -5.99 -13.68
N ILE A 42 19.06 -5.26 -12.57
CA ILE A 42 17.93 -5.27 -11.62
C ILE A 42 16.60 -4.96 -12.32
N SER A 43 16.62 -4.04 -13.29
CA SER A 43 15.47 -3.68 -14.11
C SER A 43 14.91 -4.85 -14.92
N PHE A 44 15.73 -5.79 -15.37
CA PHE A 44 15.30 -6.95 -16.16
C PHE A 44 14.27 -7.80 -15.40
N PHE A 45 14.46 -7.98 -14.10
CA PHE A 45 13.56 -8.77 -13.25
C PHE A 45 12.16 -8.17 -13.16
N TYR A 46 12.05 -6.85 -13.04
CA TYR A 46 10.78 -6.17 -12.83
C TYR A 46 10.15 -5.59 -14.10
N THR A 47 10.90 -5.55 -15.21
CA THR A 47 10.38 -5.11 -16.50
C THR A 47 9.32 -6.10 -17.00
N PRO A 48 8.15 -5.65 -17.47
CA PRO A 48 7.10 -6.55 -17.97
C PRO A 48 7.62 -7.51 -19.05
N LYS A 49 7.08 -8.72 -19.10
CA LYS A 49 7.46 -9.74 -20.09
C LYS A 49 7.35 -9.25 -21.53
N LEU A 50 6.29 -8.48 -21.83
CA LEU A 50 6.08 -7.85 -23.13
C LEU A 50 7.18 -6.87 -23.56
N LYS A 51 7.96 -6.36 -22.59
CA LYS A 51 9.09 -5.46 -22.81
C LYS A 51 10.45 -6.17 -22.66
N GLY A 52 10.45 -7.51 -22.69
CA GLY A 52 11.68 -8.31 -22.63
C GLY A 52 12.25 -8.55 -21.23
N GLY A 53 11.48 -8.32 -20.16
CA GLY A 53 11.87 -8.67 -18.79
C GLY A 53 11.17 -9.92 -18.24
N LEU A 54 11.32 -10.17 -16.94
CA LEU A 54 10.64 -11.31 -16.28
C LEU A 54 9.24 -10.96 -15.75
N GLY A 55 8.92 -9.67 -15.61
CA GLY A 55 7.65 -9.19 -15.09
C GLY A 55 7.40 -9.54 -13.62
N LEU A 56 8.46 -9.72 -12.82
CA LEU A 56 8.32 -9.91 -11.38
C LEU A 56 7.83 -8.61 -10.74
N THR A 57 7.04 -8.73 -9.68
CA THR A 57 6.69 -7.58 -8.86
C THR A 57 7.64 -7.53 -7.67
N LYS A 58 8.16 -6.34 -7.35
CA LYS A 58 8.98 -6.15 -6.14
C LYS A 58 8.16 -6.50 -4.91
N LEU A 59 8.75 -7.24 -3.98
CA LEU A 59 8.04 -7.65 -2.75
C LEU A 59 7.63 -6.47 -1.87
N THR A 60 8.41 -5.38 -1.88
CA THR A 60 8.06 -4.12 -1.20
C THR A 60 6.86 -3.44 -1.85
N ASP A 61 6.77 -3.46 -3.18
CA ASP A 61 5.60 -2.94 -3.90
C ASP A 61 4.37 -3.82 -3.61
N CYS A 62 4.53 -5.15 -3.60
CA CYS A 62 3.47 -6.07 -3.16
C CYS A 62 2.94 -5.73 -1.76
N PHE A 63 3.83 -5.50 -0.79
CA PHE A 63 3.45 -5.11 0.57
C PHE A 63 2.58 -3.84 0.58
N HIS A 64 2.97 -2.82 -0.18
CA HIS A 64 2.21 -1.58 -0.28
C HIS A 64 0.85 -1.79 -0.97
N ILE A 65 0.80 -2.58 -2.05
CA ILE A 65 -0.44 -2.95 -2.73
C ILE A 65 -1.38 -3.70 -1.78
N PHE A 66 -0.86 -4.63 -0.97
CA PHE A 66 -1.67 -5.38 -0.01
C PHE A 66 -2.27 -4.48 1.07
N ASN A 67 -1.52 -3.50 1.59
CA ASN A 67 -2.08 -2.52 2.54
C ASN A 67 -3.26 -1.73 1.93
N ILE A 68 -3.14 -1.33 0.67
CA ILE A 68 -4.21 -0.64 -0.06
C ILE A 68 -5.40 -1.58 -0.27
N LYS A 69 -5.16 -2.82 -0.73
CA LYS A 69 -6.20 -3.83 -0.93
C LYS A 69 -6.96 -4.17 0.36
N SER A 70 -6.25 -4.38 1.47
CA SER A 70 -6.87 -4.67 2.77
C SER A 70 -7.78 -3.52 3.21
N PHE A 71 -7.36 -2.27 2.99
CA PHE A 71 -8.21 -1.11 3.25
C PHE A 71 -9.46 -1.09 2.37
N MET A 72 -9.31 -1.32 1.06
CA MET A 72 -10.43 -1.35 0.12
C MET A 72 -11.44 -2.44 0.48
N LEU A 73 -10.95 -3.64 0.82
CA LEU A 73 -11.80 -4.76 1.22
C LEU A 73 -12.65 -4.43 2.46
N MET A 74 -12.06 -3.77 3.46
CA MET A 74 -12.80 -3.35 4.66
C MET A 74 -13.85 -2.27 4.35
N LYS A 75 -13.53 -1.36 3.42
CA LYS A 75 -14.41 -0.27 3.00
C LYS A 75 -15.58 -0.75 2.14
N GLU A 76 -15.31 -1.69 1.24
CA GLU A 76 -16.27 -2.26 0.28
C GLU A 76 -16.90 -3.55 0.78
N SER A 77 -16.70 -3.91 2.06
CA SER A 77 -17.29 -5.09 2.66
C SER A 77 -18.82 -5.11 2.49
N GLU A 78 -19.33 -6.26 2.07
CA GLU A 78 -20.78 -6.52 1.94
C GLU A 78 -21.47 -6.55 3.31
N ASP A 79 -20.73 -6.89 4.37
CA ASP A 79 -21.25 -6.90 5.74
C ASP A 79 -21.36 -5.47 6.30
N ALA A 80 -22.59 -5.05 6.55
CA ALA A 80 -22.92 -3.75 7.11
C ALA A 80 -22.28 -3.48 8.49
N ASN A 81 -22.07 -4.53 9.30
CA ASN A 81 -21.43 -4.41 10.62
C ASN A 81 -19.94 -4.11 10.49
N ILE A 82 -19.25 -4.80 9.58
CA ILE A 82 -17.83 -4.55 9.29
C ILE A 82 -17.66 -3.14 8.75
N LYS A 83 -18.51 -2.75 7.79
CA LYS A 83 -18.47 -1.43 7.16
C LYS A 83 -18.74 -0.30 8.16
N SER A 84 -19.75 -0.44 9.01
CA SER A 84 -20.07 0.57 10.04
C SER A 84 -18.96 0.66 11.10
N SER A 85 -18.43 -0.46 11.56
CA SER A 85 -17.29 -0.48 12.50
C SER A 85 -16.07 0.22 11.91
N PHE A 86 -15.80 -0.03 10.63
CA PHE A 86 -14.66 0.57 9.93
C PHE A 86 -14.82 2.08 9.74
N GLU A 87 -16.01 2.55 9.38
CA GLU A 87 -16.30 3.99 9.25
C GLU A 87 -16.22 4.72 10.60
N ILE A 88 -16.63 4.09 11.70
CA ILE A 88 -16.44 4.63 13.06
C ILE A 88 -14.95 4.75 13.37
N ASN A 89 -14.19 3.67 13.18
CA ASN A 89 -12.74 3.67 13.42
C ASN A 89 -12.01 4.73 12.59
N LYS A 90 -12.40 4.90 11.33
CA LYS A 90 -11.89 5.94 10.44
C LYS A 90 -12.13 7.35 11.00
N LYS A 91 -13.36 7.65 11.42
CA LYS A 91 -13.73 8.96 11.98
C LYS A 91 -12.98 9.25 13.28
N GLU A 92 -12.89 8.27 14.16
CA GLU A 92 -12.12 8.38 15.41
C GLU A 92 -10.65 8.64 15.14
N GLU A 93 -10.05 7.94 14.18
CA GLU A 93 -8.64 8.10 13.84
C GLU A 93 -8.34 9.47 13.23
N ILE A 94 -9.20 9.97 12.33
CA ILE A 94 -9.11 11.33 11.77
C ILE A 94 -9.14 12.37 12.91
N LYS A 95 -10.06 12.20 13.87
CA LYS A 95 -10.19 13.08 15.03
C LYS A 95 -8.98 12.98 15.97
N TYR A 96 -8.53 11.76 16.28
CA TYR A 96 -7.39 11.49 17.16
C TYR A 96 -6.09 12.08 16.61
N ARG A 97 -5.83 11.88 15.31
CA ARG A 97 -4.63 12.39 14.64
C ARG A 97 -4.74 13.85 14.20
N LYS A 98 -5.91 14.48 14.40
CA LYS A 98 -6.23 15.84 13.94
C LYS A 98 -5.86 16.02 12.46
N ILE A 99 -6.32 15.09 11.63
CA ILE A 99 -6.15 15.23 10.17
C ILE A 99 -7.05 16.39 9.76
N ILE A 100 -6.43 17.53 9.51
CA ILE A 100 -7.10 18.77 9.13
C ILE A 100 -7.55 18.62 7.67
N ASN A 101 -8.87 18.72 7.42
CA ASN A 101 -9.45 18.80 6.08
C ASN A 101 -9.38 20.23 5.49
N GLU A 102 -8.62 21.13 6.13
CA GLU A 102 -8.46 22.52 5.69
C GLU A 102 -7.42 22.56 4.57
N ASN A 103 -7.88 22.32 3.35
CA ASN A 103 -7.81 23.26 2.24
C ASN A 103 -8.40 22.57 1.01
N GLU A 104 -9.49 23.13 0.51
CA GLU A 104 -10.22 22.73 -0.69
C GLU A 104 -9.42 23.02 -1.99
N ASN A 105 -8.12 22.74 -2.00
CA ASN A 105 -7.39 22.65 -3.26
C ASN A 105 -7.61 21.23 -3.79
N GLU A 106 -8.57 21.09 -4.71
CA GLU A 106 -8.95 19.80 -5.31
C GLU A 106 -7.78 19.01 -5.91
N ASN A 107 -6.68 19.70 -6.22
CA ASN A 107 -5.47 19.13 -6.83
C ASN A 107 -4.58 18.34 -5.85
N ASP A 108 -4.78 18.45 -4.53
CA ASP A 108 -4.01 17.71 -3.52
C ASP A 108 -4.84 16.66 -2.76
N LYS A 109 -6.00 16.28 -3.32
CA LYS A 109 -6.80 15.16 -2.80
C LYS A 109 -6.01 13.87 -3.02
N ASN A 110 -5.26 13.46 -2.00
CA ASN A 110 -4.59 12.18 -1.97
C ASN A 110 -5.50 11.09 -1.39
N ILE A 111 -5.28 9.88 -1.90
CA ILE A 111 -5.84 8.56 -1.54
C ILE A 111 -6.91 8.61 -0.43
N PHE A 112 -8.18 8.44 -0.82
CA PHE A 112 -9.34 8.36 0.06
C PHE A 112 -9.74 9.67 0.78
N GLY A 113 -9.32 10.83 0.26
CA GLY A 113 -9.68 12.14 0.80
C GLY A 113 -8.84 12.56 2.00
N ILE A 114 -7.62 12.02 2.13
CA ILE A 114 -6.67 12.36 3.20
C ILE A 114 -5.54 13.17 2.58
N HIS A 115 -5.40 14.43 3.00
CA HIS A 115 -4.31 15.29 2.54
C HIS A 115 -2.98 14.83 3.17
N ILE A 116 -1.98 14.56 2.32
CA ILE A 116 -0.64 14.14 2.73
C ILE A 116 0.34 15.26 2.34
N GLN A 117 0.75 16.09 3.30
CA GLN A 117 1.88 17.01 3.10
C GLN A 117 3.19 16.30 3.42
N ASP A 118 4.15 16.38 2.49
CA ASP A 118 5.55 15.97 2.55
C ASP A 118 6.03 15.26 3.84
N LYS A 119 5.79 13.95 3.91
CA LYS A 119 6.19 13.04 5.01
C LYS A 119 5.59 13.34 6.39
N LYS A 120 4.72 14.35 6.52
CA LYS A 120 3.97 14.69 7.75
C LYS A 120 2.47 14.44 7.52
N ILE A 121 2.09 13.18 7.35
CA ILE A 121 0.69 12.72 7.31
C ILE A 121 -0.08 13.07 8.59
N ILE A 122 0.67 13.36 9.65
CA ILE A 122 0.20 13.58 11.00
C ILE A 122 1.10 14.72 11.51
N GLN A 123 0.56 15.68 12.26
CA GLN A 123 1.41 16.48 13.15
C GLN A 123 2.22 15.51 14.00
N ALA A 124 3.46 15.22 13.58
CA ALA A 124 4.29 14.13 14.08
C ALA A 124 4.62 14.22 15.58
N ALA A 125 4.16 15.28 16.24
CA ALA A 125 4.48 15.62 17.62
C ALA A 125 3.39 15.27 18.65
N LYS A 126 2.10 15.14 18.30
CA LYS A 126 1.03 15.16 19.34
C LYS A 126 0.31 13.84 19.66
N ALA A 127 0.30 12.85 18.77
CA ALA A 127 -0.45 11.60 19.01
C ALA A 127 0.20 10.39 18.31
N LYS A 128 1.10 9.69 19.03
CA LYS A 128 1.77 8.46 18.56
C LYS A 128 0.93 7.25 18.97
N GLY A 129 0.03 6.81 18.10
CA GLY A 129 -0.72 5.55 18.24
C GLY A 129 -0.27 4.48 17.24
N THR A 130 -0.67 3.23 17.48
CA THR A 130 -0.46 2.09 16.56
C THR A 130 -0.97 2.42 15.16
N SER A 131 -0.20 2.05 14.12
CA SER A 131 -0.56 2.33 12.73
C SER A 131 -1.80 1.52 12.31
N CYS A 132 -2.93 2.20 12.11
CA CYS A 132 -4.17 1.57 11.65
C CYS A 132 -4.17 1.31 10.13
N THR A 133 -5.06 0.46 9.65
CA THR A 133 -5.16 0.06 8.23
C THR A 133 -5.32 1.26 7.28
N MET A 134 -6.06 2.30 7.69
CA MET A 134 -6.20 3.54 6.93
C MET A 134 -4.87 4.25 6.70
N ILE A 135 -4.09 4.45 7.77
CA ILE A 135 -2.81 5.16 7.70
C ILE A 135 -1.78 4.34 6.91
N LYS A 136 -1.78 3.01 7.08
CA LYS A 136 -0.95 2.10 6.28
C LYS A 136 -1.28 2.20 4.79
N ALA A 137 -2.56 2.25 4.42
CA ALA A 137 -2.99 2.38 3.04
C ALA A 137 -2.65 3.76 2.46
N ALA A 138 -2.88 4.85 3.19
CA ALA A 138 -2.53 6.21 2.77
C ALA A 138 -1.01 6.37 2.53
N LEU A 139 -0.19 5.90 3.46
CA LEU A 139 1.28 5.84 3.32
C LEU A 139 1.71 5.01 2.10
N SER A 140 1.08 3.84 1.91
CA SER A 140 1.42 2.92 0.83
C SER A 140 1.03 3.48 -0.54
N GLY A 141 -0.13 4.14 -0.66
CA GLY A 141 -0.51 4.78 -1.91
C GLY A 141 0.41 5.96 -2.24
N HIS A 142 0.82 6.77 -1.25
CA HIS A 142 1.80 7.84 -1.47
C HIS A 142 3.15 7.27 -1.94
N LYS A 143 3.60 6.15 -1.35
CA LYS A 143 4.83 5.46 -1.77
C LYS A 143 4.77 4.96 -3.22
N LEU A 144 3.63 4.41 -3.62
CA LEU A 144 3.41 3.90 -4.98
C LEU A 144 2.97 4.98 -5.98
N LYS A 145 2.79 6.24 -5.54
CA LYS A 145 2.23 7.35 -6.33
C LYS A 145 0.88 7.01 -6.97
N ILE A 146 0.06 6.23 -6.27
CA ILE A 146 -1.28 5.85 -6.72
C ILE A 146 -2.26 6.85 -6.12
N ASN A 147 -2.98 7.60 -6.96
CA ASN A 147 -4.09 8.43 -6.52
C ASN A 147 -5.41 7.69 -6.76
N ILE A 148 -6.13 7.42 -5.68
CA ILE A 148 -7.46 6.79 -5.74
C ILE A 148 -8.49 7.87 -5.43
N ASN A 149 -8.96 8.54 -6.48
CA ASN A 149 -10.05 9.50 -6.41
C ASN A 149 -11.37 8.77 -6.61
N GLN A 150 -12.28 8.89 -5.64
CA GLN A 150 -13.63 8.38 -5.79
C GLN A 150 -14.44 9.35 -6.63
N ASN A 151 -14.40 9.18 -7.95
CA ASN A 151 -15.54 9.62 -8.74
C ASN A 151 -16.61 8.56 -8.52
N ARG A 152 -17.57 8.88 -7.66
CA ARG A 152 -18.84 8.18 -7.61
C ARG A 152 -19.42 8.31 -9.02
N ILE A 153 -19.51 7.21 -9.77
CA ILE A 153 -20.42 7.15 -10.91
C ILE A 153 -21.81 7.07 -10.28
N ASP A 154 -22.29 8.22 -9.79
CA ASP A 154 -23.68 8.39 -9.43
C ASP A 154 -24.44 8.44 -10.76
N GLY A 155 -25.17 7.35 -11.04
CA GLY A 155 -26.30 7.27 -11.98
C GLY A 155 -26.17 7.97 -13.33
N THR A 156 -26.03 7.19 -14.39
CA THR A 156 -26.56 7.58 -15.70
C THR A 156 -27.51 6.51 -16.19
N GLN A 157 -28.80 6.80 -15.97
CA GLN A 157 -30.04 6.37 -16.64
C GLN A 157 -30.32 4.87 -16.78
#